data_AF-A0ABD7YKY9-F1
#
_entry.id   AF-A0ABD7YKY9-F1
#
_cell.length_a   1.000
_cell.length_b   1.000
_cell.length_c   1.000
_cell.angle_alpha   90.00
_cell.angle_beta   90.00
_cell.angle_gamma   90.00
#
_symmetry.space_group_name_H-M   'P 1'
#
loop_
_entity.id
_entity.type
_entity.pdbx_description
1 polymer ?
#
loop_
_entity_poly.entity_id
_entity_poly.type
_entity_poly.pdbx_seq_one_letter_code
_entity_poly.pdbx_strand_id
1 'polypeptide(L)'
;MATLHLSGTQLENQAPAIPLNKPFLFSISIIYLLAMHFFMPNPGGSGLALSFNPTTWLTLSITLSLGLYQLASNRRLRYSKLTIGLLISCIIMTIPLLYTNASLELSVSRLVGLWCGLLLFVLLQQFRFSNKHKQRLLWFIVLGVLIEALFGFYQYFLLQPNNLFGYNTEVNRPYGIFQQPNVMASFLATGLVISGYLLARQPKKYNQQLSAVSLLYFTPLLTAPLLVVLASRTGWIGAILGIMFVLPYLFRFSTQKRFWGWSAATLIGILLGIAAMYTQGSDGFVSNKADLESPRRYTFPQTLDMIIEKPFTGYGYGKFEAEYLLYTARQHQLNSSYHPGLHSMDHPHNELLLWGVEGGLLPVIGILLAIAFVMMRIYSAKKGTRLAMFALFIPIVLHSQLEYPFYHSAVHWITFIILLFWVDQRVAKYKYAPFSSVSKSLLRVISLVAPVLTGFYMVSALHTNHVLTQFEKSQPPNPDILQKVTNPVVWRNRFDWDVYSTYLNIGLYTQDPEFITPYIDWSLEIIKHQPRPTFYSNLVIAYQGIGDDSRAEQIRSEAQFLFPDIDFSAVQYIRPSSAASSSMQATATE
;
A
#
# COMPACT_ATOMS: atom_id res chain seq x y z
N MET A 1 -11.70 65.57 -6.90
CA MET A 1 -11.40 64.18 -6.50
C MET A 1 -9.99 63.86 -6.98
N ALA A 2 -9.02 63.78 -6.08
CA ALA A 2 -7.64 63.49 -6.46
C ALA A 2 -7.47 61.97 -6.65
N THR A 3 -7.17 61.52 -7.86
CA THR A 3 -6.81 60.14 -8.17
C THR A 3 -5.39 59.87 -7.67
N LEU A 4 -5.27 59.17 -6.54
CA LEU A 4 -3.98 58.70 -6.01
C LEU A 4 -3.38 57.66 -6.98
N HIS A 5 -2.34 58.06 -7.70
CA HIS A 5 -1.49 57.16 -8.48
C HIS A 5 -0.57 56.38 -7.53
N LEU A 6 -0.96 55.17 -7.17
CA LEU A 6 -0.19 54.29 -6.25
C LEU A 6 0.89 53.45 -6.96
N SER A 7 1.03 53.59 -8.28
CA SER A 7 2.03 52.88 -9.10
C SER A 7 3.45 53.21 -8.64
N GLY A 8 4.28 52.19 -8.37
CA GLY A 8 5.66 52.34 -7.91
C GLY A 8 5.85 52.61 -6.41
N THR A 9 4.78 52.64 -5.61
CA THR A 9 4.86 52.87 -4.15
C THR A 9 4.72 51.57 -3.35
N GLN A 10 5.10 51.57 -2.07
CA GLN A 10 4.84 50.43 -1.16
C GLN A 10 3.34 50.12 -0.96
N LEU A 11 2.47 51.06 -1.36
CA LEU A 11 1.02 50.95 -1.31
C LEU A 11 0.42 50.43 -2.64
N GLU A 12 1.25 50.15 -3.64
CA GLU A 12 0.81 49.50 -4.88
C GLU A 12 0.27 48.11 -4.56
N ASN A 13 -0.98 47.84 -4.95
CA ASN A 13 -1.56 46.50 -4.83
C ASN A 13 -0.73 45.53 -5.68
N GLN A 14 0.14 44.75 -5.03
CA GLN A 14 0.92 43.72 -5.71
C GLN A 14 -0.04 42.79 -6.46
N ALA A 15 0.18 42.67 -7.77
CA ALA A 15 -0.58 41.75 -8.60
C ALA A 15 -0.57 40.35 -7.95
N PRO A 16 -1.72 39.69 -7.78
CA PRO A 16 -1.77 38.41 -7.10
C PRO A 16 -0.90 37.41 -7.86
N ALA A 17 0.10 36.83 -7.18
CA ALA A 17 0.97 35.82 -7.77
C ALA A 17 0.14 34.72 -8.44
N ILE A 18 0.48 34.38 -9.69
CA ILE A 18 -0.25 33.39 -10.47
C ILE A 18 -0.20 32.05 -9.70
N PRO A 19 -1.35 31.47 -9.33
CA PRO A 19 -1.35 30.24 -8.55
C PRO A 19 -0.79 29.08 -9.38
N LEU A 20 0.05 28.23 -8.76
CA LEU A 20 0.67 27.05 -9.36
C LEU A 20 -0.32 25.90 -9.61
N ASN A 21 -1.60 26.22 -9.84
CA ASN A 21 -2.68 25.26 -10.10
C ASN A 21 -2.35 24.31 -11.26
N LYS A 22 -1.80 24.84 -12.37
CA LYS A 22 -1.50 24.02 -13.57
C LYS A 22 -0.31 23.08 -13.32
N PRO A 23 0.88 23.54 -12.86
CA PRO A 23 1.98 22.66 -12.50
C PRO A 23 1.59 21.59 -11.49
N PHE A 24 0.84 21.95 -10.45
CA PHE A 24 0.41 21.01 -9.42
C PHE A 24 -0.55 19.93 -9.95
N LEU A 25 -1.51 20.31 -10.81
CA LEU A 25 -2.37 19.30 -11.46
C LEU A 25 -1.61 18.43 -12.44
N PHE A 26 -0.60 18.99 -13.11
CA PHE A 26 0.25 18.24 -14.02
C PHE A 26 1.09 17.20 -13.26
N SER A 27 1.67 17.55 -12.11
CA SER A 27 2.41 16.58 -11.29
C SER A 27 1.51 15.45 -10.78
N ILE A 28 0.27 15.75 -10.35
CA ILE A 28 -0.71 14.70 -10.01
C ILE A 28 -1.05 13.85 -11.24
N SER A 29 -1.16 14.43 -12.43
CA SER A 29 -1.41 13.65 -13.65
C SER A 29 -0.26 12.69 -13.96
N ILE A 30 1.00 13.10 -13.74
CA ILE A 30 2.16 12.21 -13.92
C ILE A 30 2.09 11.02 -12.96
N ILE A 31 1.61 11.21 -11.72
CA ILE A 31 1.41 10.10 -10.76
C ILE A 31 0.53 9.02 -11.37
N TYR A 32 -0.65 9.39 -11.87
CA TYR A 32 -1.67 8.45 -12.34
C TYR A 32 -1.51 7.98 -13.78
N LEU A 33 -0.73 8.68 -14.61
CA LEU A 33 -0.60 8.37 -16.04
C LEU A 33 0.77 7.82 -16.42
N LEU A 34 1.76 7.91 -15.53
CA LEU A 34 3.13 7.47 -15.81
C LEU A 34 3.75 6.76 -14.61
N ALA A 35 3.89 7.45 -13.47
CA ALA A 35 4.74 6.99 -12.38
C ALA A 35 4.28 5.67 -11.78
N MET A 36 2.96 5.51 -11.59
CA MET A 36 2.42 4.29 -10.99
C MET A 36 2.51 3.06 -11.87
N HIS A 37 2.76 3.20 -13.17
CA HIS A 37 2.80 2.07 -14.12
C HIS A 37 4.22 1.52 -14.33
N PHE A 38 5.18 1.98 -13.52
CA PHE A 38 6.57 1.54 -13.64
C PHE A 38 6.75 0.11 -13.13
N PHE A 39 7.12 -0.79 -14.03
CA PHE A 39 7.48 -2.16 -13.69
C PHE A 39 8.99 -2.34 -13.65
N MET A 40 9.43 -3.07 -12.62
CA MET A 40 10.77 -3.60 -12.53
C MET A 40 10.70 -4.87 -11.66
N PRO A 41 11.38 -5.97 -12.06
CA PRO A 41 11.41 -7.22 -11.29
C PRO A 41 11.77 -6.94 -9.84
N ASN A 42 11.02 -7.55 -8.93
CA ASN A 42 11.15 -7.41 -7.49
C ASN A 42 10.57 -8.68 -6.85
N PRO A 43 10.90 -8.99 -5.58
CA PRO A 43 10.50 -10.24 -4.92
C PRO A 43 9.03 -10.24 -4.46
N GLY A 44 8.23 -9.20 -4.79
CA GLY A 44 6.93 -8.96 -4.21
C GLY A 44 7.05 -8.32 -2.81
N GLY A 45 6.02 -8.54 -1.97
CA GLY A 45 5.95 -7.95 -0.63
C GLY A 45 5.12 -6.67 -0.61
N SER A 46 5.53 -5.69 0.19
CA SER A 46 4.77 -4.45 0.44
C SER A 46 5.69 -3.21 0.51
N GLY A 47 5.08 -2.03 0.55
CA GLY A 47 5.78 -0.76 0.70
C GLY A 47 6.69 -0.44 -0.49
N LEU A 48 7.93 -0.04 -0.20
CA LEU A 48 8.90 0.35 -1.23
C LEU A 48 9.53 -0.85 -1.96
N ALA A 49 9.24 -2.09 -1.54
CA ALA A 49 9.68 -3.28 -2.25
C ALA A 49 9.01 -3.41 -3.63
N LEU A 50 7.77 -2.93 -3.74
CA LEU A 50 7.03 -2.90 -5.00
C LEU A 50 7.47 -1.70 -5.84
N SER A 51 8.16 -1.94 -6.96
CA SER A 51 8.88 -0.93 -7.76
C SER A 51 8.06 0.28 -8.23
N PHE A 52 6.74 0.15 -8.38
CA PHE A 52 5.87 1.27 -8.73
C PHE A 52 5.63 2.26 -7.57
N ASN A 53 5.85 1.84 -6.32
CA ASN A 53 5.72 2.70 -5.16
C ASN A 53 6.87 3.73 -5.07
N PRO A 54 8.16 3.36 -5.21
CA PRO A 54 9.25 4.34 -5.29
C PRO A 54 9.05 5.43 -6.36
N THR A 55 8.64 5.06 -7.58
CA THR A 55 8.36 6.04 -8.65
C THR A 55 7.16 6.93 -8.35
N THR A 56 6.12 6.37 -7.71
CA THR A 56 4.96 7.12 -7.23
C THR A 56 5.36 8.12 -6.14
N TRP A 57 6.15 7.70 -5.15
CA TRP A 57 6.64 8.57 -4.07
C TRP A 57 7.60 9.65 -4.57
N LEU A 58 8.45 9.34 -5.55
CA LEU A 58 9.27 10.31 -6.26
C LEU A 58 8.41 11.45 -6.83
N THR A 59 7.38 11.10 -7.61
CA THR A 59 6.50 12.11 -8.24
C THR A 59 5.61 12.82 -7.21
N LEU A 60 5.19 12.12 -6.16
CA LEU A 60 4.45 12.72 -5.05
C LEU A 60 5.31 13.76 -4.32
N SER A 61 6.62 13.52 -4.13
CA SER A 61 7.51 14.49 -3.49
C SER A 61 7.57 15.83 -4.25
N ILE A 62 7.56 15.79 -5.59
CA ILE A 62 7.47 16.96 -6.46
C ILE A 62 6.12 17.66 -6.28
N THR A 63 5.03 16.88 -6.17
CA THR A 63 3.69 17.43 -5.92
C THR A 63 3.61 18.13 -4.56
N LEU A 64 4.18 17.52 -3.51
CA LEU A 64 4.27 18.12 -2.17
C LEU A 64 5.12 19.39 -2.19
N SER A 65 6.26 19.37 -2.90
CA SER A 65 7.12 20.53 -3.11
C SER A 65 6.36 21.72 -3.72
N LEU A 66 5.64 21.49 -4.83
CA LEU A 66 4.82 22.53 -5.47
C LEU A 66 3.75 23.09 -4.52
N GLY A 67 3.13 22.22 -3.71
CA GLY A 67 2.19 22.62 -2.68
C GLY A 67 2.81 23.47 -1.57
N LEU A 68 3.98 23.05 -1.04
CA LEU A 68 4.72 23.78 -0.01
C LEU A 68 5.17 25.16 -0.52
N TYR A 69 5.64 25.23 -1.76
CA TYR A 69 6.02 26.49 -2.39
C TYR A 69 4.81 27.42 -2.58
N GLN A 70 3.65 26.87 -2.97
CA GLN A 70 2.40 27.63 -3.04
C GLN A 70 1.96 28.13 -1.66
N LEU A 71 2.04 27.29 -0.63
CA LEU A 71 1.74 27.65 0.76
C LEU A 71 2.63 28.81 1.21
N ALA A 72 3.94 28.71 0.99
CA ALA A 72 4.91 29.76 1.31
C ALA A 72 4.60 31.07 0.57
N SER A 73 4.23 30.97 -0.70
CA SER A 73 3.88 32.14 -1.52
C SER A 73 2.60 32.82 -1.04
N ASN A 74 1.62 32.04 -0.56
CA ASN A 74 0.38 32.57 0.01
C ASN A 74 0.59 33.28 1.37
N ARG A 75 1.66 32.96 2.12
CA ARG A 75 1.97 33.46 3.49
C ARG A 75 0.89 33.23 4.55
N ARG A 76 -0.10 32.41 4.23
CA ARG A 76 -1.21 32.05 5.13
C ARG A 76 -1.62 30.62 4.88
N LEU A 77 -1.83 29.88 5.96
CA LEU A 77 -2.37 28.54 5.93
C LEU A 77 -3.90 28.62 5.77
N ARG A 78 -4.41 28.03 4.69
CA ARG A 78 -5.84 27.83 4.49
C ARG A 78 -6.25 26.48 5.06
N TYR A 79 -7.18 26.45 6.00
CA TYR A 79 -7.59 25.21 6.68
C TYR A 79 -9.11 25.15 6.91
N SER A 80 -9.63 23.96 7.15
CA SER A 80 -11.04 23.68 7.41
C SER A 80 -11.22 23.00 8.77
N LYS A 81 -12.46 22.88 9.27
CA LYS A 81 -12.71 22.05 10.48
C LYS A 81 -12.32 20.57 10.28
N LEU A 82 -12.37 20.07 9.04
CA LEU A 82 -11.92 18.70 8.75
C LEU A 82 -10.40 18.61 8.91
N THR A 83 -9.65 19.64 8.51
CA THR A 83 -8.20 19.72 8.75
C THR A 83 -7.85 19.57 10.23
N ILE A 84 -8.59 20.28 11.11
CA ILE A 84 -8.36 20.19 12.56
C ILE A 84 -8.72 18.78 13.07
N GLY A 85 -9.87 18.24 12.66
CA GLY A 85 -10.28 16.89 13.08
C GLY A 85 -9.27 15.82 12.67
N LEU A 86 -8.81 15.83 11.41
CA LEU A 86 -7.79 14.90 10.92
C LEU A 86 -6.43 15.11 11.60
N LEU A 87 -6.05 16.36 11.90
CA LEU A 87 -4.82 16.65 12.65
C LEU A 87 -4.88 16.05 14.06
N ILE A 88 -5.98 16.25 14.78
CA ILE A 88 -6.18 15.66 16.11
C ILE A 88 -6.11 14.13 16.02
N SER A 89 -6.77 13.51 15.04
CA SER A 89 -6.70 12.07 14.80
C SER A 89 -5.27 11.59 14.54
N CYS A 90 -4.50 12.29 13.70
CA CYS A 90 -3.11 11.92 13.41
C CYS A 90 -2.23 12.02 14.65
N ILE A 91 -2.43 13.07 15.48
CA ILE A 91 -1.73 13.22 16.75
C ILE A 91 -2.05 12.04 17.66
N ILE A 92 -3.34 11.73 17.88
CA ILE A 92 -3.78 10.61 18.73
C ILE A 92 -3.18 9.28 18.25
N MET A 93 -3.20 9.01 16.95
CA MET A 93 -2.60 7.81 16.36
C MET A 93 -1.07 7.75 16.53
N THR A 94 -0.39 8.88 16.72
CA THR A 94 1.07 8.94 16.90
C THR A 94 1.48 8.80 18.37
N ILE A 95 0.59 9.05 19.35
CA ILE A 95 0.89 8.98 20.79
C ILE A 95 1.51 7.63 21.23
N PRO A 96 1.08 6.45 20.72
CA PRO A 96 1.68 5.18 21.10
C PRO A 96 3.19 5.06 20.88
N LEU A 97 3.83 5.93 20.09
CA LEU A 97 5.29 6.02 20.02
C LEU A 97 5.95 6.35 21.37
N LEU A 98 5.22 6.97 22.29
CA LEU A 98 5.71 7.33 23.62
C LEU A 98 5.64 6.15 24.60
N TYR A 99 5.07 5.01 24.19
CA TYR A 99 5.02 3.82 25.02
C TYR A 99 6.41 3.17 25.13
N THR A 100 6.72 2.59 26.28
CA THR A 100 8.05 2.01 26.56
C THR A 100 8.38 0.81 25.67
N ASN A 101 7.36 0.11 25.16
CA ASN A 101 7.49 -1.05 24.28
C ASN A 101 7.44 -0.71 22.79
N ALA A 102 7.31 0.57 22.41
CA ALA A 102 7.24 1.00 21.01
C ALA A 102 8.60 0.85 20.28
N SER A 103 8.54 0.62 18.97
CA SER A 103 9.69 0.66 18.07
C SER A 103 9.51 1.76 17.03
N LEU A 104 10.33 2.81 17.10
CA LEU A 104 10.31 3.89 16.10
C LEU A 104 10.74 3.36 14.73
N GLU A 105 11.79 2.55 14.66
CA GLU A 105 12.33 2.00 13.41
C GLU A 105 11.28 1.20 12.63
N LEU A 106 10.52 0.35 13.31
CA LEU A 106 9.52 -0.52 12.68
C LEU A 106 8.21 0.22 12.34
N SER A 107 7.92 1.34 13.01
CA SER A 107 6.69 2.12 12.80
C SER A 107 6.85 3.36 11.91
N VAL A 108 8.10 3.77 11.60
CA VAL A 108 8.39 5.03 10.89
C VAL A 108 7.72 5.10 9.52
N SER A 109 7.72 4.00 8.75
CA SER A 109 7.18 3.97 7.38
C SER A 109 5.68 4.29 7.35
N ARG A 110 4.91 3.66 8.25
CA ARG A 110 3.47 3.88 8.42
C ARG A 110 3.17 5.30 8.90
N LEU A 111 3.95 5.82 9.85
CA LEU A 111 3.77 7.18 10.36
C LEU A 111 4.14 8.25 9.33
N VAL A 112 5.19 8.05 8.54
CA VAL A 112 5.52 8.91 7.41
C VAL A 112 4.35 8.92 6.43
N GLY A 113 3.77 7.75 6.11
CA GLY A 113 2.55 7.64 5.31
C GLY A 113 1.41 8.51 5.86
N LEU A 114 1.09 8.36 7.15
CA LEU A 114 0.04 9.10 7.86
C LEU A 114 0.24 10.63 7.76
N TRP A 115 1.41 11.13 8.15
CA TRP A 115 1.70 12.56 8.17
C TRP A 115 1.88 13.15 6.76
N CYS A 116 2.42 12.39 5.81
CA CYS A 116 2.44 12.79 4.39
C CYS A 116 1.02 12.87 3.80
N GLY A 117 0.12 11.98 4.21
CA GLY A 117 -1.29 12.05 3.81
C GLY A 117 -2.00 13.29 4.34
N LEU A 118 -1.79 13.63 5.63
CA LEU A 118 -2.30 14.87 6.20
C LEU A 118 -1.69 16.09 5.49
N LEU A 119 -0.37 16.08 5.23
CA LEU A 119 0.31 17.14 4.49
C LEU A 119 -0.30 17.32 3.10
N LEU A 120 -0.45 16.25 2.32
CA LEU A 120 -1.07 16.29 0.99
C LEU A 120 -2.49 16.87 1.06
N PHE A 121 -3.29 16.43 2.04
CA PHE A 121 -4.64 16.97 2.27
C PHE A 121 -4.62 18.48 2.53
N VAL A 122 -3.71 18.96 3.39
CA VAL A 122 -3.53 20.40 3.66
C VAL A 122 -3.07 21.14 2.41
N LEU A 123 -2.10 20.61 1.66
CA LEU A 123 -1.56 21.26 0.47
C LEU A 123 -2.61 21.41 -0.64
N LEU A 124 -3.47 20.42 -0.83
CA LEU A 124 -4.61 20.51 -1.75
C LEU A 124 -5.54 21.69 -1.44
N GLN A 125 -5.69 22.07 -0.16
CA GLN A 125 -6.51 23.21 0.25
C GLN A 125 -5.88 24.57 -0.10
N GLN A 126 -4.57 24.63 -0.30
CA GLN A 126 -3.85 25.89 -0.55
C GLN A 126 -4.09 26.45 -1.96
N PHE A 127 -4.61 25.61 -2.86
CA PHE A 127 -4.94 25.99 -4.21
C PHE A 127 -6.39 26.50 -4.36
N ARG A 128 -6.58 27.49 -5.23
CA ARG A 128 -7.91 27.98 -5.63
C ARG A 128 -8.34 27.28 -6.91
N PHE A 129 -8.77 26.03 -6.78
CA PHE A 129 -9.22 25.23 -7.92
C PHE A 129 -10.59 25.67 -8.45
N SER A 130 -10.69 25.81 -9.77
CA SER A 130 -11.97 25.91 -10.48
C SER A 130 -12.72 24.57 -10.41
N ASN A 131 -14.03 24.56 -10.69
CA ASN A 131 -14.79 23.30 -10.73
C ASN A 131 -14.22 22.30 -11.76
N LYS A 132 -13.65 22.79 -12.87
CA LYS A 132 -12.97 21.95 -13.86
C LYS A 132 -11.70 21.32 -13.27
N HIS A 133 -10.86 22.11 -12.59
CA HIS A 133 -9.65 21.61 -11.91
C HIS A 133 -9.99 20.52 -10.88
N LYS A 134 -11.05 20.72 -10.10
CA LYS A 134 -11.50 19.73 -9.11
C LYS A 134 -11.88 18.41 -9.79
N GLN A 135 -12.68 18.48 -10.86
CA GLN A 135 -13.07 17.27 -11.61
C GLN A 135 -11.88 16.57 -12.26
N ARG A 136 -10.82 17.31 -12.67
CA ARG A 136 -9.60 16.71 -13.22
C ARG A 136 -8.94 15.73 -12.26
N LEU A 137 -8.96 15.99 -10.95
CA LEU A 137 -8.41 15.07 -9.95
C LEU A 137 -9.09 13.69 -10.02
N LEU A 138 -10.42 13.67 -10.13
CA LEU A 138 -11.17 12.42 -10.30
C LEU A 138 -10.93 11.76 -11.66
N TRP A 139 -10.75 12.57 -12.71
CA TRP A 139 -10.41 12.07 -14.04
C TRP A 139 -9.05 11.38 -14.09
N PHE A 140 -8.05 11.91 -13.38
CA PHE A 140 -6.73 11.25 -13.30
C PHE A 140 -6.85 9.85 -12.70
N ILE A 141 -7.67 9.67 -11.65
CA ILE A 141 -7.95 8.36 -11.08
C ILE A 141 -8.60 7.44 -12.11
N VAL A 142 -9.65 7.90 -12.82
CA VAL A 142 -10.32 7.10 -13.86
C VAL A 142 -9.35 6.71 -14.98
N LEU A 143 -8.52 7.63 -15.45
CA LEU A 143 -7.55 7.34 -16.51
C LEU A 143 -6.49 6.33 -16.05
N GLY A 144 -5.96 6.46 -14.83
CA GLY A 144 -5.05 5.45 -14.26
C GLY A 144 -5.72 4.08 -14.16
N VAL A 145 -6.98 4.02 -13.72
CA VAL A 145 -7.76 2.78 -13.69
C VAL A 145 -7.94 2.16 -15.08
N LEU A 146 -8.14 2.99 -16.11
CA LEU A 146 -8.26 2.50 -17.48
C LEU A 146 -6.93 1.95 -18.02
N ILE A 147 -5.80 2.57 -17.71
CA ILE A 147 -4.47 2.04 -18.05
C ILE A 147 -4.26 0.68 -17.39
N GLU A 148 -4.56 0.58 -16.08
CA GLU A 148 -4.48 -0.69 -15.36
C GLU A 148 -5.45 -1.74 -15.91
N ALA A 149 -6.67 -1.35 -16.30
CA ALA A 149 -7.61 -2.28 -16.92
C ALA A 149 -7.08 -2.82 -18.26
N LEU A 150 -6.54 -1.95 -19.12
CA LEU A 150 -5.89 -2.37 -20.37
C LEU A 150 -4.71 -3.31 -20.10
N PHE A 151 -3.90 -3.01 -19.09
CA PHE A 151 -2.79 -3.88 -18.70
C PHE A 151 -3.29 -5.23 -18.14
N GLY A 152 -4.38 -5.23 -17.36
CA GLY A 152 -5.01 -6.44 -16.87
C GLY A 152 -5.59 -7.32 -17.98
N PHE A 153 -6.18 -6.72 -19.02
CA PHE A 153 -6.60 -7.49 -20.20
C PHE A 153 -5.43 -8.05 -20.98
N TYR A 154 -4.34 -7.28 -21.12
CA TYR A 154 -3.11 -7.76 -21.73
C TYR A 154 -2.54 -8.97 -20.95
N GLN A 155 -2.52 -8.89 -19.61
CA GLN A 155 -2.12 -10.01 -18.76
C GLN A 155 -3.01 -11.24 -18.96
N TYR A 156 -4.33 -11.06 -18.93
CA TYR A 156 -5.29 -12.17 -18.91
C TYR A 156 -5.44 -12.91 -20.25
N PHE A 157 -5.27 -12.19 -21.38
CA PHE A 157 -5.51 -12.75 -22.71
C PHE A 157 -4.26 -12.95 -23.56
N LEU A 158 -3.20 -12.17 -23.33
CA LEU A 158 -2.08 -12.09 -24.28
C LEU A 158 -0.73 -12.54 -23.70
N LEU A 159 -0.56 -12.52 -22.37
CA LEU A 159 0.70 -12.99 -21.77
C LEU A 159 0.84 -14.50 -21.85
N GLN A 160 2.05 -14.94 -22.17
CA GLN A 160 2.46 -16.33 -22.22
C GLN A 160 3.34 -16.70 -21.01
N PRO A 161 3.56 -18.01 -20.75
CA PRO A 161 4.51 -18.46 -19.73
C PRO A 161 5.90 -17.82 -19.94
N ASN A 162 6.66 -17.68 -18.85
CA ASN A 162 7.99 -17.02 -18.86
C ASN A 162 8.00 -15.56 -19.35
N ASN A 163 6.88 -14.85 -19.16
CA ASN A 163 6.81 -13.42 -19.46
C ASN A 163 7.73 -12.58 -18.55
N LEU A 164 8.10 -11.40 -19.05
CA LEU A 164 8.96 -10.43 -18.35
C LEU A 164 8.40 -9.98 -16.99
N PHE A 165 7.08 -10.04 -16.80
CA PHE A 165 6.41 -9.54 -15.61
C PHE A 165 6.40 -10.52 -14.43
N GLY A 166 6.80 -11.78 -14.64
CA GLY A 166 6.61 -12.84 -13.64
C GLY A 166 5.13 -13.17 -13.41
N TYR A 167 4.27 -12.86 -14.37
CA TYR A 167 2.84 -13.14 -14.30
C TYR A 167 2.59 -14.65 -14.41
N ASN A 168 1.85 -15.22 -13.46
CA ASN A 168 1.47 -16.63 -13.49
C ASN A 168 0.27 -16.84 -14.43
N THR A 169 0.55 -17.37 -15.62
CA THR A 169 -0.45 -17.65 -16.67
C THR A 169 -1.28 -18.91 -16.42
N GLU A 170 -0.90 -19.76 -15.45
CA GLU A 170 -1.69 -20.95 -15.08
C GLU A 170 -2.84 -20.58 -14.14
N VAL A 171 -2.52 -19.81 -13.09
CA VAL A 171 -3.54 -19.22 -12.20
C VAL A 171 -4.35 -18.14 -12.93
N ASN A 172 -3.71 -17.46 -13.88
CA ASN A 172 -4.29 -16.47 -14.80
C ASN A 172 -5.16 -15.41 -14.11
N ARG A 173 -4.69 -14.84 -12.99
CA ARG A 173 -5.36 -13.74 -12.29
C ARG A 173 -4.66 -12.42 -12.55
N PRO A 174 -5.18 -11.54 -13.43
CA PRO A 174 -4.54 -10.27 -13.74
C PRO A 174 -4.37 -9.44 -12.46
N TYR A 175 -3.33 -8.63 -12.37
CA TYR A 175 -3.10 -7.77 -11.21
C TYR A 175 -2.67 -6.34 -11.60
N GLY A 176 -2.71 -6.03 -12.90
CA GLY A 176 -2.18 -4.77 -13.42
C GLY A 176 -0.71 -4.62 -13.02
N ILE A 177 -0.34 -3.44 -12.53
CA ILE A 177 0.98 -3.20 -11.96
C ILE A 177 1.11 -3.62 -10.49
N PHE A 178 -0.01 -3.85 -9.80
CA PHE A 178 -0.05 -3.94 -8.33
C PHE A 178 0.52 -5.25 -7.75
N GLN A 179 0.77 -6.26 -8.59
CA GLN A 179 1.25 -7.59 -8.19
C GLN A 179 0.35 -8.35 -7.20
N GLN A 180 -0.85 -7.80 -6.92
CA GLN A 180 -1.84 -8.38 -6.03
C GLN A 180 -3.26 -8.17 -6.60
N PRO A 181 -3.98 -9.26 -6.94
CA PRO A 181 -5.30 -9.17 -7.56
C PRO A 181 -6.34 -8.38 -6.75
N ASN A 182 -6.28 -8.42 -5.41
CA ASN A 182 -7.23 -7.70 -4.55
C ASN A 182 -7.03 -6.18 -4.60
N VAL A 183 -5.78 -5.73 -4.70
CA VAL A 183 -5.42 -4.30 -4.86
C VAL A 183 -5.88 -3.80 -6.22
N MET A 184 -5.66 -4.58 -7.27
CA MET A 184 -6.22 -4.30 -8.59
C MET A 184 -7.75 -4.19 -8.54
N ALA A 185 -8.43 -5.15 -7.92
CA ALA A 185 -9.89 -5.16 -7.82
C ALA A 185 -10.45 -3.93 -7.11
N SER A 186 -9.86 -3.51 -5.98
CA SER A 186 -10.31 -2.29 -5.29
C SER A 186 -10.06 -1.03 -6.11
N PHE A 187 -8.99 -0.98 -6.89
CA PHE A 187 -8.69 0.17 -7.76
C PHE A 187 -9.70 0.27 -8.90
N LEU A 188 -9.97 -0.85 -9.58
CA LEU A 188 -10.98 -0.94 -10.64
C LEU A 188 -12.37 -0.57 -10.13
N ALA A 189 -12.78 -1.11 -8.98
CA ALA A 189 -14.05 -0.77 -8.35
C ALA A 189 -14.13 0.73 -7.99
N THR A 190 -13.03 1.34 -7.54
CA THR A 190 -12.97 2.78 -7.26
C THR A 190 -13.18 3.60 -8.54
N GLY A 191 -12.49 3.26 -9.64
CA GLY A 191 -12.67 3.94 -10.92
C GLY A 191 -14.07 3.76 -11.50
N LEU A 192 -14.65 2.56 -11.37
CA LEU A 192 -16.03 2.26 -11.75
C LEU A 192 -17.02 3.20 -11.05
N VAL A 193 -16.94 3.31 -9.72
CA VAL A 193 -17.82 4.18 -8.92
C VAL A 193 -17.61 5.66 -9.26
N ILE A 194 -16.34 6.09 -9.42
CA ILE A 194 -16.00 7.46 -9.84
C ILE A 194 -16.56 7.77 -11.23
N SER A 195 -16.57 6.80 -12.15
CA SER A 195 -17.07 7.01 -13.52
C SER A 195 -18.55 7.37 -13.53
N GLY A 196 -19.39 6.62 -12.80
CA GLY A 196 -20.82 6.92 -12.64
C GLY A 196 -21.04 8.27 -11.94
N TYR A 197 -20.23 8.57 -10.92
CA TYR A 197 -20.28 9.85 -10.24
C TYR A 197 -19.91 11.05 -11.14
N LEU A 198 -18.89 10.92 -11.99
CA LEU A 198 -18.48 11.94 -12.94
C LEU A 198 -19.50 12.12 -14.07
N LEU A 199 -20.18 11.06 -14.50
CA LEU A 199 -21.13 11.08 -15.61
C LEU A 199 -22.32 12.02 -15.33
N ALA A 200 -22.81 12.06 -14.09
CA ALA A 200 -23.84 13.00 -13.66
C ALA A 200 -23.36 14.47 -13.60
N ARG A 201 -22.04 14.70 -13.65
CA ARG A 201 -21.43 16.04 -13.54
C ARG A 201 -20.98 16.62 -14.87
N GLN A 202 -21.00 15.84 -15.95
CA GLN A 202 -20.67 16.34 -17.28
C GLN A 202 -21.77 17.27 -17.81
N PRO A 203 -21.41 18.40 -18.45
CA PRO A 203 -22.39 19.35 -18.98
C PRO A 203 -23.35 18.66 -19.98
N LYS A 204 -24.58 19.16 -20.05
CA LYS A 204 -25.64 18.63 -20.92
C LYS A 204 -25.61 19.23 -22.35
N LYS A 205 -24.54 19.92 -22.74
CA LYS A 205 -24.49 20.63 -24.03
C LYS A 205 -24.32 19.65 -25.19
N TYR A 206 -25.05 19.92 -26.28
CA TYR A 206 -25.20 19.07 -27.46
C TYR A 206 -23.92 18.97 -28.33
N ASN A 207 -22.88 19.78 -28.10
CA ASN A 207 -21.80 19.95 -29.08
C ASN A 207 -20.36 20.10 -28.54
N GLN A 208 -20.04 19.58 -27.34
CA GLN A 208 -18.64 19.42 -26.90
C GLN A 208 -18.41 18.11 -26.13
N GLN A 209 -17.34 17.42 -26.51
CA GLN A 209 -16.69 16.24 -25.88
C GLN A 209 -17.51 14.94 -25.84
N LEU A 210 -17.90 14.42 -27.02
CA LEU A 210 -18.30 13.01 -27.19
C LEU A 210 -17.25 12.05 -26.58
N SER A 211 -15.97 12.43 -26.59
CA SER A 211 -14.84 11.65 -26.03
C SER A 211 -14.88 11.48 -24.50
N ALA A 212 -15.29 12.49 -23.73
CA ALA A 212 -15.31 12.40 -22.27
C ALA A 212 -16.49 11.54 -21.78
N VAL A 213 -17.68 11.74 -22.34
CA VAL A 213 -18.85 10.95 -21.95
C VAL A 213 -18.73 9.49 -22.41
N SER A 214 -18.20 9.25 -23.61
CA SER A 214 -17.92 7.87 -24.09
C SER A 214 -16.93 7.15 -23.19
N LEU A 215 -15.84 7.80 -22.78
CA LEU A 215 -14.86 7.21 -21.86
C LEU A 215 -15.49 6.75 -20.53
N LEU A 216 -16.47 7.49 -20.01
CA LEU A 216 -17.20 7.10 -18.79
C LEU A 216 -18.15 5.92 -19.00
N TYR A 217 -18.62 5.66 -20.22
CA TYR A 217 -19.35 4.43 -20.56
C TYR A 217 -18.39 3.26 -20.86
N PHE A 218 -17.21 3.53 -21.41
CA PHE A 218 -16.18 2.52 -21.59
C PHE A 218 -15.59 2.05 -20.26
N THR A 219 -15.56 2.91 -19.24
CA THR A 219 -15.03 2.55 -17.92
C THR A 219 -15.70 1.28 -17.36
N PRO A 220 -17.02 1.19 -17.18
CA PRO A 220 -17.66 -0.05 -16.72
C PRO A 220 -17.44 -1.24 -17.66
N LEU A 221 -17.40 -1.02 -18.98
CA LEU A 221 -17.12 -2.09 -19.94
C LEU A 221 -15.73 -2.68 -19.79
N LEU A 222 -14.74 -1.90 -19.35
CA LEU A 222 -13.37 -2.36 -19.15
C LEU A 222 -13.12 -2.86 -17.73
N THR A 223 -13.71 -2.22 -16.72
CA THR A 223 -13.45 -2.59 -15.31
C THR A 223 -14.29 -3.77 -14.85
N ALA A 224 -15.57 -3.86 -15.26
CA ALA A 224 -16.47 -4.90 -14.76
C ALA A 224 -16.09 -6.33 -15.19
N PRO A 225 -15.63 -6.60 -16.43
CA PRO A 225 -15.16 -7.94 -16.80
C PRO A 225 -13.99 -8.38 -15.94
N LEU A 226 -13.02 -7.49 -15.73
CA LEU A 226 -11.84 -7.77 -14.91
C LEU A 226 -12.22 -8.00 -13.44
N LEU A 227 -13.16 -7.23 -12.90
CA LEU A 227 -13.67 -7.45 -11.55
C LEU A 227 -14.20 -8.88 -11.37
N VAL A 228 -14.87 -9.47 -12.38
CA VAL A 228 -15.33 -10.86 -12.35
C VAL A 228 -14.15 -11.83 -12.31
N VAL A 229 -13.26 -11.79 -13.30
CA VAL A 229 -12.15 -12.77 -13.42
C VAL A 229 -11.10 -12.64 -12.32
N LEU A 230 -10.98 -11.46 -11.71
CA LEU A 230 -10.11 -11.24 -10.54
C LEU A 230 -10.49 -12.10 -9.35
N ALA A 231 -11.71 -12.64 -9.26
CA ALA A 231 -12.16 -13.51 -8.15
C ALA A 231 -11.90 -12.93 -6.74
N SER A 232 -12.05 -11.60 -6.58
CA SER A 232 -11.80 -10.91 -5.31
C SER A 232 -13.12 -10.64 -4.60
N ARG A 233 -13.41 -11.39 -3.51
CA ARG A 233 -14.62 -11.20 -2.68
C ARG A 233 -14.77 -9.74 -2.22
N THR A 234 -13.69 -9.18 -1.70
CA THR A 234 -13.58 -7.77 -1.30
C THR A 234 -13.87 -6.82 -2.47
N GLY A 235 -13.29 -7.08 -3.64
CA GLY A 235 -13.53 -6.30 -4.85
C GLY A 235 -14.99 -6.34 -5.33
N TRP A 236 -15.62 -7.51 -5.32
CA TRP A 236 -17.02 -7.69 -5.69
C TRP A 236 -17.95 -6.94 -4.74
N ILE A 237 -17.81 -7.15 -3.43
CA ILE A 237 -18.64 -6.45 -2.43
C ILE A 237 -18.44 -4.94 -2.54
N GLY A 238 -17.19 -4.49 -2.67
CA GLY A 238 -16.86 -3.07 -2.85
C GLY A 238 -17.51 -2.46 -4.10
N ALA A 239 -17.47 -3.17 -5.23
CA ALA A 239 -18.10 -2.75 -6.48
C ALA A 239 -19.63 -2.73 -6.38
N ILE A 240 -20.25 -3.80 -5.86
CA ILE A 240 -21.71 -3.92 -5.71
C ILE A 240 -22.26 -2.80 -4.82
N LEU A 241 -21.68 -2.63 -3.63
CA LEU A 241 -22.10 -1.57 -2.70
C LEU A 241 -21.84 -0.17 -3.28
N GLY A 242 -20.70 0.01 -3.95
CA GLY A 242 -20.36 1.27 -4.62
C GLY A 242 -21.34 1.64 -5.73
N ILE A 243 -21.70 0.68 -6.60
CA ILE A 243 -22.70 0.85 -7.66
C ILE A 243 -24.06 1.17 -7.04
N MET A 244 -24.52 0.34 -6.10
CA MET A 244 -25.80 0.50 -5.41
C MET A 244 -25.97 1.90 -4.81
N PHE A 245 -24.89 2.47 -4.26
CA PHE A 245 -24.93 3.79 -3.62
C PHE A 245 -24.72 4.98 -4.57
N VAL A 246 -24.08 4.78 -5.73
CA VAL A 246 -23.98 5.81 -6.78
C VAL A 246 -25.24 5.88 -7.66
N LEU A 247 -25.94 4.77 -7.87
CA LEU A 247 -27.11 4.71 -8.76
C LEU A 247 -28.20 5.75 -8.43
N PRO A 248 -28.62 5.97 -7.16
CA PRO A 248 -29.61 7.00 -6.83
C PRO A 248 -29.17 8.42 -7.21
N TYR A 249 -27.87 8.71 -7.11
CA TYR A 249 -27.31 9.99 -7.53
C TYR A 249 -27.30 10.11 -9.05
N LEU A 250 -26.90 9.06 -9.76
CA LEU A 250 -26.93 9.03 -11.22
C LEU A 250 -28.35 9.20 -11.74
N PHE A 251 -29.33 8.49 -11.18
CA PHE A 251 -30.74 8.60 -11.55
C PHE A 251 -31.28 10.03 -11.35
N ARG A 252 -30.97 10.65 -10.20
CA ARG A 252 -31.50 11.98 -9.84
C ARG A 252 -30.83 13.13 -10.57
N PHE A 253 -29.52 13.06 -10.83
CA PHE A 253 -28.73 14.19 -11.32
C PHE A 253 -28.25 14.05 -12.77
N SER A 254 -28.44 12.90 -13.43
CA SER A 254 -28.12 12.70 -14.85
C SER A 254 -29.39 12.63 -15.73
N THR A 255 -29.24 12.31 -17.01
CA THR A 255 -30.36 12.03 -17.91
C THR A 255 -30.71 10.55 -17.87
N GLN A 256 -31.96 10.18 -18.16
CA GLN A 256 -32.36 8.75 -18.22
C GLN A 256 -31.46 7.94 -19.18
N LYS A 257 -31.06 8.53 -20.32
CA LYS A 257 -30.09 7.92 -21.25
C LYS A 257 -28.74 7.61 -20.60
N ARG A 258 -28.22 8.52 -19.75
CA ARG A 258 -26.96 8.31 -19.03
C ARG A 258 -27.07 7.26 -17.94
N PHE A 259 -28.18 7.26 -17.20
CA PHE A 259 -28.47 6.25 -16.20
C PHE A 259 -28.55 4.86 -16.82
N TRP A 260 -29.44 4.65 -17.80
CA TRP A 260 -29.60 3.35 -18.45
C TRP A 260 -28.36 2.94 -19.23
N GLY A 261 -27.68 3.87 -19.92
CA GLY A 261 -26.46 3.58 -20.67
C GLY A 261 -25.33 3.08 -19.76
N TRP A 262 -25.11 3.71 -18.60
CA TRP A 262 -24.06 3.28 -17.67
C TRP A 262 -24.42 1.97 -16.97
N SER A 263 -25.69 1.78 -16.59
CA SER A 263 -26.17 0.51 -16.02
C SER A 263 -26.07 -0.65 -17.03
N ALA A 264 -26.45 -0.42 -18.29
CA ALA A 264 -26.32 -1.40 -19.36
C ALA A 264 -24.85 -1.73 -19.65
N ALA A 265 -23.98 -0.72 -19.73
CA ALA A 265 -22.54 -0.92 -19.90
C ALA A 265 -21.92 -1.75 -18.76
N THR A 266 -22.38 -1.53 -17.52
CA THR A 266 -21.95 -2.34 -16.36
C THR A 266 -22.43 -3.78 -16.47
N LEU A 267 -23.70 -4.00 -16.83
CA LEU A 267 -24.27 -5.34 -17.02
C LEU A 267 -23.55 -6.10 -18.15
N ILE A 268 -23.34 -5.44 -19.30
CA ILE A 268 -22.60 -6.01 -20.43
C ILE A 268 -21.18 -6.36 -20.01
N GLY A 269 -20.49 -5.49 -19.26
CA GLY A 269 -19.16 -5.78 -18.74
C GLY A 269 -19.12 -7.01 -17.83
N ILE A 270 -20.13 -7.19 -16.95
CA ILE A 270 -20.24 -8.41 -16.13
C ILE A 270 -20.43 -9.65 -17.01
N LEU A 271 -21.34 -9.60 -17.99
CA LEU A 271 -21.57 -10.71 -18.91
C LEU A 271 -20.33 -11.07 -19.73
N LEU A 272 -19.57 -10.07 -20.18
CA LEU A 272 -18.28 -10.28 -20.86
C LEU A 272 -17.25 -10.92 -19.93
N GLY A 273 -17.21 -10.56 -18.65
CA GLY A 273 -16.34 -11.19 -17.66
C GLY A 273 -16.68 -12.66 -17.43
N ILE A 274 -17.98 -12.98 -17.32
CA ILE A 274 -18.46 -14.36 -17.20
C ILE A 274 -18.10 -15.17 -18.46
N ALA A 275 -18.35 -14.61 -19.66
CA ALA A 275 -17.99 -15.27 -20.91
C ALA A 275 -16.48 -15.50 -21.01
N ALA A 276 -15.67 -14.49 -20.67
CA ALA A 276 -14.21 -14.58 -20.65
C ALA A 276 -13.71 -15.69 -19.69
N MET A 277 -14.31 -15.77 -18.51
CA MET A 277 -14.00 -16.80 -17.51
C MET A 277 -14.19 -18.22 -18.05
N TYR A 278 -15.29 -18.47 -18.77
CA TYR A 278 -15.55 -19.76 -19.42
C TYR A 278 -14.60 -20.02 -20.58
N THR A 279 -14.30 -19.01 -21.42
CA THR A 279 -13.37 -19.19 -22.55
C THR A 279 -11.95 -19.52 -22.10
N GLN A 280 -11.52 -19.01 -20.95
CA GLN A 280 -10.19 -19.26 -20.38
C GLN A 280 -10.15 -20.44 -19.39
N GLY A 281 -11.26 -21.17 -19.20
CA GLY A 281 -11.32 -22.31 -18.26
C GLY A 281 -11.05 -21.95 -16.80
N SER A 282 -11.37 -20.71 -16.39
CA SER A 282 -11.07 -20.18 -15.05
C SER A 282 -12.24 -20.25 -14.07
N ASP A 283 -13.36 -20.84 -14.47
CA ASP A 283 -14.60 -20.96 -13.70
C ASP A 283 -14.42 -21.78 -12.42
N GLY A 284 -13.73 -22.93 -12.49
CA GLY A 284 -13.41 -23.76 -11.32
C GLY A 284 -12.51 -23.05 -10.29
N PHE A 285 -11.61 -22.18 -10.75
CA PHE A 285 -10.78 -21.40 -9.83
C PHE A 285 -11.59 -20.30 -9.12
N VAL A 286 -12.44 -19.61 -9.87
CA VAL A 286 -13.30 -18.53 -9.34
C VAL A 286 -14.31 -19.09 -8.32
N SER A 287 -14.88 -20.27 -8.58
CA SER A 287 -15.78 -20.94 -7.65
C SER A 287 -15.06 -21.35 -6.35
N ASN A 288 -13.86 -21.93 -6.45
CA ASN A 288 -13.05 -22.27 -5.29
C ASN A 288 -12.64 -21.04 -4.45
N LYS A 289 -12.40 -19.89 -5.08
CA LYS A 289 -12.13 -18.63 -4.36
C LYS A 289 -13.39 -17.95 -3.81
N ALA A 290 -14.57 -18.30 -4.32
CA ALA A 290 -15.84 -17.93 -3.71
C ALA A 290 -16.10 -18.70 -2.41
N ASP A 291 -15.41 -19.83 -2.20
CA ASP A 291 -15.48 -20.60 -0.96
C ASP A 291 -15.04 -19.78 0.27
N LEU A 292 -15.65 -20.08 1.41
CA LEU A 292 -15.66 -19.23 2.59
C LEU A 292 -14.40 -19.37 3.45
N GLU A 293 -13.68 -20.49 3.35
CA GLU A 293 -12.52 -20.78 4.20
C GLU A 293 -11.39 -19.76 3.97
N SER A 294 -10.97 -19.14 5.06
CA SER A 294 -9.96 -18.08 5.05
C SER A 294 -9.21 -18.12 6.38
N PRO A 295 -7.87 -17.94 6.36
CA PRO A 295 -7.08 -17.81 7.59
C PRO A 295 -7.64 -16.78 8.57
N ARG A 296 -8.32 -15.75 8.04
CA ARG A 296 -9.04 -14.71 8.83
C ARG A 296 -10.01 -15.27 9.86
N ARG A 297 -10.54 -16.48 9.66
CA ARG A 297 -11.44 -17.14 10.62
C ARG A 297 -10.78 -17.38 11.98
N TYR A 298 -9.48 -17.65 12.00
CA TYR A 298 -8.70 -17.78 13.25
C TYR A 298 -7.85 -16.53 13.53
N THR A 299 -7.29 -15.86 12.53
CA THR A 299 -6.40 -14.71 12.78
C THR A 299 -7.14 -13.48 13.33
N PHE A 300 -8.40 -13.25 12.94
CA PHE A 300 -9.17 -12.09 13.47
C PHE A 300 -9.54 -12.28 14.94
N PRO A 301 -10.08 -13.44 15.38
CA PRO A 301 -10.24 -13.71 16.81
C PRO A 301 -8.93 -13.61 17.60
N GLN A 302 -7.85 -14.23 17.12
CA GLN A 302 -6.55 -14.18 17.82
C GLN A 302 -6.05 -12.75 18.04
N THR A 303 -6.15 -11.91 17.01
CA THR A 303 -5.73 -10.49 17.10
C THR A 303 -6.67 -9.66 17.95
N LEU A 304 -7.97 -10.01 17.99
CA LEU A 304 -8.91 -9.41 18.94
C LEU A 304 -8.59 -9.79 20.39
N ASP A 305 -8.22 -11.05 20.65
CA ASP A 305 -7.82 -11.51 21.98
C ASP A 305 -6.61 -10.71 22.50
N MET A 306 -5.63 -10.43 21.62
CA MET A 306 -4.50 -9.56 21.95
C MET A 306 -4.97 -8.14 22.36
N ILE A 307 -5.92 -7.55 21.65
CA ILE A 307 -6.49 -6.23 22.03
C ILE A 307 -7.19 -6.31 23.38
N ILE A 308 -7.93 -7.40 23.63
CA ILE A 308 -8.64 -7.62 24.91
C ILE A 308 -7.67 -7.77 26.07
N GLU A 309 -6.53 -8.45 25.88
CA GLU A 309 -5.52 -8.61 26.93
C GLU A 309 -4.82 -7.28 27.27
N LYS A 310 -4.44 -6.49 26.25
CA LYS A 310 -3.69 -5.23 26.43
C LYS A 310 -4.39 -4.03 25.79
N PRO A 311 -5.57 -3.60 26.27
CA PRO A 311 -6.39 -2.61 25.60
C PRO A 311 -5.81 -1.18 25.62
N PHE A 312 -4.91 -0.84 26.56
CA PHE A 312 -4.38 0.52 26.68
C PHE A 312 -2.99 0.69 26.06
N THR A 313 -2.09 -0.26 26.32
CA THR A 313 -0.69 -0.21 25.88
C THR A 313 -0.47 -0.90 24.55
N GLY A 314 -1.37 -1.82 24.16
CA GLY A 314 -1.09 -2.78 23.10
C GLY A 314 0.12 -3.66 23.43
N TYR A 315 0.59 -4.37 22.41
CA TYR A 315 1.74 -5.26 22.46
C TYR A 315 3.05 -4.57 22.08
N GLY A 316 3.00 -3.41 21.43
CA GLY A 316 4.17 -2.65 21.06
C GLY A 316 4.00 -2.04 19.69
N TYR A 317 4.15 -0.72 19.62
CA TYR A 317 3.91 0.00 18.39
C TYR A 317 4.99 -0.32 17.34
N GLY A 318 4.60 -0.90 16.20
CA GLY A 318 5.51 -1.45 15.18
C GLY A 318 6.00 -2.89 15.42
N LYS A 319 5.47 -3.62 16.41
CA LYS A 319 5.95 -4.98 16.77
C LYS A 319 4.96 -6.10 16.46
N PHE A 320 3.95 -5.85 15.63
CA PHE A 320 2.87 -6.80 15.37
C PHE A 320 3.36 -8.22 15.06
N GLU A 321 4.28 -8.39 14.11
CA GLU A 321 4.71 -9.72 13.62
C GLU A 321 5.25 -10.63 14.73
N ALA A 322 6.26 -10.15 15.47
CA ALA A 322 6.89 -10.93 16.53
C ALA A 322 5.95 -11.19 17.70
N GLU A 323 5.19 -10.18 18.13
CA GLU A 323 4.28 -10.30 19.27
C GLU A 323 3.06 -11.18 18.95
N TYR A 324 2.55 -11.14 17.72
CA TYR A 324 1.47 -12.02 17.27
C TYR A 324 1.89 -13.49 17.29
N LEU A 325 3.07 -13.81 16.75
CA LEU A 325 3.58 -15.18 16.77
C LEU A 325 3.82 -15.66 18.21
N LEU A 326 4.50 -14.86 19.04
CA LEU A 326 4.77 -15.23 20.42
C LEU A 326 3.49 -15.42 21.23
N TYR A 327 2.51 -14.53 21.06
CA TYR A 327 1.22 -14.62 21.73
C TYR A 327 0.49 -15.90 21.36
N THR A 328 0.32 -16.16 20.06
CA THR A 328 -0.44 -17.33 19.58
C THR A 328 0.27 -18.64 19.93
N ALA A 329 1.60 -18.69 19.87
CA ALA A 329 2.38 -19.82 20.36
C ALA A 329 2.12 -20.09 21.84
N ARG A 330 2.19 -19.06 22.70
CA ARG A 330 1.88 -19.19 24.13
C ARG A 330 0.47 -19.71 24.38
N GLN A 331 -0.53 -19.17 23.67
CA GLN A 331 -1.92 -19.61 23.83
C GLN A 331 -2.12 -21.06 23.38
N HIS A 332 -1.47 -21.47 22.28
CA HIS A 332 -1.51 -22.86 21.81
C HIS A 332 -0.89 -23.84 22.81
N GLN A 333 0.21 -23.46 23.46
CA GLN A 333 0.85 -24.31 24.47
C GLN A 333 0.01 -24.44 25.75
N LEU A 334 -0.78 -23.42 26.10
CA LEU A 334 -1.73 -23.49 27.20
C LEU A 334 -3.00 -24.27 26.84
N ASN A 335 -3.38 -24.25 25.57
CA ASN A 335 -4.56 -24.93 25.06
C ASN A 335 -4.34 -25.39 23.61
N SER A 336 -4.12 -26.69 23.40
CA SER A 336 -3.86 -27.26 22.08
C SER A 336 -5.01 -27.08 21.08
N SER A 337 -6.22 -26.76 21.55
CA SER A 337 -7.35 -26.42 20.67
C SER A 337 -7.28 -24.98 20.12
N TYR A 338 -6.47 -24.10 20.71
CA TYR A 338 -6.22 -22.77 20.19
C TYR A 338 -5.34 -22.87 18.95
N HIS A 339 -5.81 -22.45 17.78
CA HIS A 339 -5.05 -22.60 16.54
C HIS A 339 -3.67 -21.90 16.65
N PRO A 340 -2.57 -22.51 16.18
CA PRO A 340 -1.28 -21.84 16.06
C PRO A 340 -1.38 -20.55 15.23
N GLY A 341 -0.49 -19.59 15.48
CA GLY A 341 -0.45 -18.36 14.70
C GLY A 341 -0.05 -18.64 13.25
N LEU A 342 -0.53 -17.79 12.33
CA LEU A 342 0.00 -17.79 10.98
C LEU A 342 1.43 -17.20 11.02
N HIS A 343 2.44 -18.03 10.79
CA HIS A 343 3.82 -17.56 10.67
C HIS A 343 3.95 -16.55 9.51
N SER A 344 4.97 -15.69 9.55
CA SER A 344 5.22 -14.69 8.50
C SER A 344 4.15 -13.60 8.33
N MET A 345 3.26 -13.42 9.32
CA MET A 345 2.16 -12.47 9.27
C MET A 345 2.57 -11.08 9.81
N ASP A 346 2.87 -10.16 8.90
CA ASP A 346 3.30 -8.78 9.19
C ASP A 346 2.13 -7.80 9.44
N HIS A 347 0.92 -8.18 9.01
CA HIS A 347 -0.30 -7.38 9.16
C HIS A 347 -1.52 -8.28 9.42
N PRO A 348 -2.43 -7.91 10.35
CA PRO A 348 -3.64 -8.68 10.65
C PRO A 348 -4.72 -8.64 9.55
N HIS A 349 -4.39 -8.15 8.35
CA HIS A 349 -5.33 -7.89 7.25
C HIS A 349 -6.54 -7.01 7.62
N ASN A 350 -6.46 -6.20 8.68
CA ASN A 350 -7.46 -5.21 9.06
C ASN A 350 -6.76 -4.03 9.74
N GLU A 351 -6.96 -2.81 9.24
CA GLU A 351 -6.30 -1.63 9.81
C GLU A 351 -6.67 -1.43 11.28
N LEU A 352 -7.95 -1.51 11.66
CA LEU A 352 -8.36 -1.29 13.05
C LEU A 352 -7.71 -2.30 14.01
N LEU A 353 -7.60 -3.56 13.59
CA LEU A 353 -6.92 -4.60 14.38
C LEU A 353 -5.43 -4.33 14.49
N LEU A 354 -4.75 -3.91 13.41
CA LEU A 354 -3.31 -3.60 13.46
C LEU A 354 -3.02 -2.49 14.47
N TRP A 355 -3.71 -1.37 14.32
CA TRP A 355 -3.54 -0.22 15.20
C TRP A 355 -3.93 -0.54 16.65
N GLY A 356 -4.96 -1.38 16.83
CA GLY A 356 -5.42 -1.86 18.12
C GLY A 356 -4.40 -2.76 18.83
N VAL A 357 -3.87 -3.78 18.13
CA VAL A 357 -2.89 -4.72 18.72
C VAL A 357 -1.63 -3.97 19.11
N GLU A 358 -1.14 -3.08 18.26
CA GLU A 358 0.14 -2.42 18.46
C GLU A 358 0.10 -1.28 19.49
N GLY A 359 -0.91 -0.41 19.43
CA GLY A 359 -1.01 0.80 20.27
C GLY A 359 -2.21 0.85 21.20
N GLY A 360 -2.99 -0.23 21.32
CA GLY A 360 -4.21 -0.29 22.12
C GLY A 360 -5.38 0.47 21.49
N LEU A 361 -6.38 0.80 22.31
CA LEU A 361 -7.60 1.51 21.90
C LEU A 361 -7.34 2.96 21.50
N LEU A 362 -6.23 3.57 21.92
CA LEU A 362 -5.94 4.99 21.64
C LEU A 362 -5.86 5.32 20.14
N PRO A 363 -5.01 4.66 19.32
CA PRO A 363 -5.00 4.90 17.89
C PRO A 363 -6.31 4.51 17.20
N VAL A 364 -7.02 3.48 17.70
CA VAL A 364 -8.36 3.11 17.21
C VAL A 364 -9.34 4.27 17.40
N ILE A 365 -9.34 4.93 18.57
CA ILE A 365 -10.13 6.14 18.81
C ILE A 365 -9.73 7.24 17.82
N GLY A 366 -8.44 7.42 17.55
CA GLY A 366 -7.95 8.37 16.54
C GLY A 366 -8.57 8.12 15.15
N ILE A 367 -8.60 6.85 14.71
CA ILE A 367 -9.22 6.44 13.44
C ILE A 367 -10.74 6.67 13.46
N LEU A 368 -11.43 6.25 14.53
CA LEU A 368 -12.88 6.43 14.68
C LEU A 368 -13.27 7.92 14.69
N LEU A 369 -12.45 8.78 15.31
CA LEU A 369 -12.62 10.23 15.25
C LEU A 369 -12.47 10.75 13.81
N ALA A 370 -11.48 10.28 13.06
CA ALA A 370 -11.30 10.67 11.66
C ALA A 370 -12.53 10.29 10.83
N ILE A 371 -13.01 9.06 10.99
CA ILE A 371 -14.25 8.56 10.35
C ILE A 371 -15.43 9.46 10.73
N ALA A 372 -15.63 9.74 12.01
CA ALA A 372 -16.72 10.60 12.48
C ALA A 372 -16.66 12.00 11.83
N PHE A 373 -15.48 12.63 11.76
CA PHE A 373 -15.32 13.91 11.09
C PHE A 373 -15.64 13.86 9.60
N VAL A 374 -15.18 12.83 8.89
CA VAL A 374 -15.50 12.64 7.46
C VAL A 374 -16.99 12.43 7.26
N MET A 375 -17.63 11.58 8.07
CA MET A 375 -19.08 11.34 8.00
C MET A 375 -19.89 12.60 8.29
N MET A 376 -19.50 13.39 9.30
CA MET A 376 -20.12 14.69 9.58
C MET A 376 -20.01 15.66 8.39
N ARG A 377 -18.89 15.65 7.67
CA ARG A 377 -18.75 16.44 6.44
C ARG A 377 -19.62 15.94 5.31
N ILE A 378 -19.69 14.62 5.09
CA ILE A 378 -20.59 14.03 4.08
C ILE A 378 -22.04 14.37 4.41
N TYR A 379 -22.46 14.25 5.68
CA TYR A 379 -23.81 14.58 6.11
C TYR A 379 -24.14 16.07 5.91
N SER A 380 -23.17 16.95 6.10
CA SER A 380 -23.32 18.39 5.87
C SER A 380 -23.41 18.78 4.38
N ALA A 381 -23.13 17.87 3.45
CA ALA A 381 -23.26 18.11 2.01
C ALA A 381 -24.72 18.18 1.55
N LYS A 382 -24.94 18.70 0.33
CA LYS A 382 -26.28 18.88 -0.27
C LYS A 382 -27.05 17.54 -0.26
N LYS A 383 -28.31 17.59 0.20
CA LYS A 383 -29.25 16.45 0.17
C LYS A 383 -29.29 15.85 -1.26
N GLY A 384 -29.20 14.53 -1.36
CA GLY A 384 -29.12 13.78 -2.62
C GLY A 384 -27.69 13.50 -3.14
N THR A 385 -26.66 14.20 -2.65
CA THR A 385 -25.25 13.93 -3.05
C THR A 385 -24.47 13.11 -2.03
N ARG A 386 -25.00 12.96 -0.82
CA ARG A 386 -24.33 12.37 0.35
C ARG A 386 -23.98 10.90 0.14
N LEU A 387 -24.96 10.09 -0.29
CA LEU A 387 -24.78 8.66 -0.51
C LEU A 387 -23.72 8.38 -1.58
N ALA A 388 -23.74 9.15 -2.68
CA ALA A 388 -22.72 9.01 -3.72
C ALA A 388 -21.35 9.52 -3.29
N MET A 389 -21.26 10.51 -2.40
CA MET A 389 -19.97 10.91 -1.82
C MET A 389 -19.41 9.83 -0.89
N PHE A 390 -20.28 9.16 -0.12
CA PHE A 390 -19.90 8.00 0.69
C PHE A 390 -19.44 6.82 -0.20
N ALA A 391 -20.17 6.55 -1.29
CA ALA A 391 -19.86 5.47 -2.22
C ALA A 391 -18.43 5.53 -2.79
N LEU A 392 -17.87 6.71 -3.01
CA LEU A 392 -16.51 6.89 -3.53
C LEU A 392 -15.45 6.24 -2.63
N PHE A 393 -15.70 6.12 -1.32
CA PHE A 393 -14.76 5.53 -0.37
C PHE A 393 -14.92 4.02 -0.22
N ILE A 394 -16.09 3.47 -0.57
CA ILE A 394 -16.46 2.08 -0.23
C ILE A 394 -15.41 1.07 -0.68
N PRO A 395 -14.94 1.07 -1.95
CA PRO A 395 -14.01 0.03 -2.40
C PRO A 395 -12.68 0.03 -1.62
N ILE A 396 -12.10 1.21 -1.38
CA ILE A 396 -10.81 1.35 -0.68
C ILE A 396 -10.97 1.06 0.82
N VAL A 397 -12.01 1.65 1.46
CA VAL A 397 -12.22 1.48 2.90
C VAL A 397 -12.56 0.03 3.22
N LEU A 398 -13.46 -0.60 2.47
CA LEU A 398 -13.80 -2.00 2.68
C LEU A 398 -12.58 -2.92 2.47
N HIS A 399 -11.73 -2.61 1.47
CA HIS A 399 -10.49 -3.33 1.28
C HIS A 399 -9.53 -3.19 2.47
N SER A 400 -9.39 -2.00 3.06
CA SER A 400 -8.56 -1.80 4.27
C SER A 400 -9.03 -2.55 5.52
N GLN A 401 -10.26 -3.07 5.52
CA GLN A 401 -10.79 -3.86 6.63
C GLN A 401 -10.62 -5.36 6.43
N LEU A 402 -10.23 -5.80 5.23
CA LEU A 402 -10.09 -7.20 4.86
C LEU A 402 -8.67 -7.55 4.36
N GLU A 403 -7.86 -6.53 4.09
CA GLU A 403 -6.47 -6.56 3.68
C GLU A 403 -5.84 -5.18 3.93
N TYR A 404 -4.66 -4.90 3.37
CA TYR A 404 -3.86 -3.73 3.73
C TYR A 404 -3.38 -2.93 2.50
N PRO A 405 -4.33 -2.37 1.70
CA PRO A 405 -4.03 -1.74 0.41
C PRO A 405 -3.13 -0.50 0.51
N PHE A 406 -3.08 0.18 1.65
CA PHE A 406 -2.25 1.37 1.82
C PHE A 406 -0.75 1.06 1.93
N TYR A 407 -0.39 -0.17 2.30
CA TYR A 407 1.00 -0.62 2.30
C TYR A 407 1.39 -1.20 0.95
N HIS A 408 0.44 -1.81 0.23
CA HIS A 408 0.69 -2.33 -1.12
C HIS A 408 0.72 -1.25 -2.19
N SER A 409 -0.08 -0.19 -2.07
CA SER A 409 -0.23 0.80 -3.14
C SER A 409 -0.29 2.23 -2.64
N ALA A 410 0.78 2.98 -2.91
CA ALA A 410 0.84 4.42 -2.69
C ALA A 410 -0.28 5.17 -3.45
N VAL A 411 -0.72 4.66 -4.60
CA VAL A 411 -1.81 5.27 -5.38
C VAL A 411 -3.16 5.11 -4.70
N HIS A 412 -3.43 3.97 -4.02
CA HIS A 412 -4.64 3.83 -3.21
C HIS A 412 -4.66 4.83 -2.07
N TRP A 413 -3.51 5.02 -1.41
CA TRP A 413 -3.34 6.03 -0.37
C TRP A 413 -3.58 7.45 -0.90
N ILE A 414 -2.92 7.85 -2.00
CA ILE A 414 -3.10 9.17 -2.63
C ILE A 414 -4.56 9.38 -3.06
N THR A 415 -5.19 8.37 -3.65
CA THR A 415 -6.60 8.39 -4.06
C THR A 415 -7.50 8.65 -2.87
N PHE A 416 -7.30 7.93 -1.77
CA PHE A 416 -8.06 8.14 -0.53
C PHE A 416 -7.95 9.58 -0.03
N ILE A 417 -6.74 10.17 -0.01
CA ILE A 417 -6.53 11.56 0.39
C ILE A 417 -7.21 12.55 -0.57
N ILE A 418 -7.17 12.31 -1.89
CA ILE A 418 -7.87 13.13 -2.89
C ILE A 418 -9.38 13.07 -2.66
N LEU A 419 -9.94 11.91 -2.30
CA LEU A 419 -11.35 11.75 -1.97
C LEU A 419 -11.73 12.49 -0.67
N LEU A 420 -10.87 12.47 0.36
CA LEU A 420 -11.06 13.30 1.57
C LEU A 420 -11.12 14.79 1.20
N PHE A 421 -10.18 15.26 0.39
CA PHE A 421 -10.18 16.63 -0.13
C PHE A 421 -11.45 16.92 -0.96
N TRP A 422 -11.92 15.94 -1.75
CA TRP A 422 -13.14 16.06 -2.53
C TRP A 422 -14.38 16.29 -1.66
N VAL A 423 -14.46 15.63 -0.50
CA VAL A 423 -15.53 15.87 0.49
C VAL A 423 -15.38 17.26 1.11
N ASP A 424 -14.18 17.61 1.55
CA ASP A 424 -13.92 18.89 2.23
C ASP A 424 -14.38 20.08 1.37
N GLN A 425 -13.93 20.15 0.13
CA GLN A 425 -14.21 21.29 -0.75
C GLN A 425 -15.69 21.50 -1.12
N ARG A 426 -16.57 20.52 -0.81
CA ARG A 426 -18.02 20.61 -1.06
C ARG A 426 -18.77 21.30 0.07
N VAL A 427 -18.17 21.36 1.25
CA VAL A 427 -18.83 21.77 2.50
C VAL A 427 -18.00 22.81 3.26
N ALA A 428 -16.69 22.89 2.99
CA ALA A 428 -15.76 23.70 3.74
C ALA A 428 -16.04 25.21 3.61
N LYS A 429 -16.16 25.84 4.78
CA LYS A 429 -15.83 27.25 4.97
C LYS A 429 -14.40 27.32 5.46
N TYR A 430 -13.51 27.85 4.62
CA TYR A 430 -12.09 27.91 4.93
C TYR A 430 -11.76 29.09 5.85
N LYS A 431 -10.91 28.83 6.85
CA LYS A 431 -10.27 29.82 7.69
C LYS A 431 -8.83 30.04 7.22
N TYR A 432 -8.24 31.14 7.63
CA TYR A 432 -6.87 31.53 7.27
C TYR A 432 -6.09 31.85 8.54
N ALA A 433 -4.90 31.28 8.66
CA ALA A 433 -3.94 31.62 9.71
C ALA A 433 -2.66 32.18 9.05
N PRO A 434 -2.26 33.43 9.31
CA PRO A 434 -0.98 33.96 8.83
C PRO A 434 0.19 33.28 9.56
N PHE A 435 1.38 33.31 8.95
CA PHE A 435 2.61 32.83 9.59
C PHE A 435 3.81 33.75 9.27
N SER A 436 4.90 33.57 10.03
CA SER A 436 6.06 34.46 10.00
C SER A 436 6.88 34.34 8.70
N SER A 437 7.72 35.35 8.42
CA SER A 437 8.68 35.32 7.30
C SER A 437 9.72 34.19 7.44
N VAL A 438 10.00 33.75 8.67
CA VAL A 438 10.88 32.59 8.93
C VAL A 438 10.20 31.32 8.44
N SER A 439 8.93 31.08 8.82
CA SER A 439 8.16 29.92 8.34
C SER A 439 8.01 29.93 6.82
N LYS A 440 7.82 31.10 6.20
CA LYS A 440 7.82 31.23 4.73
C LYS A 440 9.14 30.74 4.12
N SER A 441 10.27 31.21 4.65
CA SER A 441 11.60 30.88 4.11
C SER A 441 11.90 29.40 4.29
N LEU A 442 11.57 28.84 5.47
CA LEU A 442 11.68 27.40 5.74
C LEU A 442 10.85 26.57 4.76
N LEU A 443 9.58 26.91 4.53
CA LEU A 443 8.73 26.20 3.57
C LEU A 443 9.29 26.25 2.14
N ARG A 444 9.93 27.36 1.74
CA ARG A 444 10.60 27.45 0.43
C ARG A 444 11.83 26.55 0.36
N VAL A 445 12.68 26.55 1.39
CA VAL A 445 13.85 25.67 1.43
C VAL A 445 13.41 24.21 1.40
N ILE A 446 12.45 23.81 2.24
CA ILE A 446 11.91 22.45 2.25
C ILE A 446 11.31 22.09 0.89
N SER A 447 10.59 23.01 0.23
CA SER A 447 10.05 22.74 -1.10
C SER A 447 11.14 22.43 -2.14
N LEU A 448 12.35 22.95 -2.00
CA LEU A 448 13.46 22.66 -2.91
C LEU A 448 14.22 21.39 -2.51
N VAL A 449 14.50 21.24 -1.21
CA VAL A 449 15.35 20.15 -0.68
C VAL A 449 14.60 18.81 -0.64
N ALA A 450 13.34 18.79 -0.20
CA ALA A 450 12.57 17.56 -0.04
C ALA A 450 12.50 16.68 -1.30
N PRO A 451 12.12 17.19 -2.49
CA PRO A 451 12.04 16.36 -3.68
C PRO A 451 13.42 15.85 -4.17
N VAL A 452 14.50 16.58 -3.89
CA VAL A 452 15.87 16.14 -4.22
C VAL A 452 16.28 14.98 -3.33
N LEU A 453 16.07 15.09 -2.01
CA LEU A 453 16.39 14.02 -1.06
C LEU A 453 15.52 12.79 -1.27
N THR A 454 14.20 12.97 -1.40
CA THR A 454 13.30 11.86 -1.71
C THR A 454 13.63 11.26 -3.06
N GLY A 455 13.99 12.07 -4.06
CA GLY A 455 14.35 11.56 -5.37
C GLY A 455 15.61 10.72 -5.38
N PHE A 456 16.66 11.20 -4.71
CA PHE A 456 17.87 10.41 -4.49
C PHE A 456 17.56 9.09 -3.76
N TYR A 457 16.77 9.15 -2.68
CA TYR A 457 16.39 7.96 -1.92
C TYR A 457 15.61 6.94 -2.78
N MET A 458 14.57 7.37 -3.52
CA MET A 458 13.76 6.47 -4.35
C MET A 458 14.54 5.90 -5.54
N VAL A 459 15.38 6.70 -6.19
CA VAL A 459 16.24 6.22 -7.30
C VAL A 459 17.28 5.24 -6.78
N SER A 460 17.91 5.53 -5.63
CA SER A 460 18.87 4.62 -5.01
C SER A 460 18.24 3.29 -4.60
N ALA A 461 16.98 3.31 -4.12
CA ALA A 461 16.23 2.09 -3.79
C ALA A 461 15.94 1.23 -5.03
N LEU A 462 15.56 1.85 -6.15
CA LEU A 462 15.37 1.16 -7.43
C LEU A 462 16.70 0.61 -7.96
N HIS A 463 17.79 1.37 -7.86
CA HIS A 463 19.12 0.92 -8.25
C HIS A 463 19.56 -0.30 -7.42
N THR A 464 19.42 -0.26 -6.10
CA THR A 464 19.73 -1.41 -5.24
C THR A 464 18.89 -2.63 -5.59
N ASN A 465 17.58 -2.47 -5.85
CA ASN A 465 16.74 -3.57 -6.33
C ASN A 465 17.29 -4.18 -7.63
N HIS A 466 17.82 -3.36 -8.53
CA HIS A 466 18.40 -3.83 -9.80
C HIS A 466 19.61 -4.70 -9.53
N VAL A 467 20.54 -4.21 -8.71
CA VAL A 467 21.79 -4.89 -8.37
C VAL A 467 21.52 -6.22 -7.66
N LEU A 468 20.62 -6.25 -6.67
CA LEU A 468 20.24 -7.48 -5.97
C LEU A 468 19.60 -8.50 -6.91
N THR A 469 18.69 -8.06 -7.78
CA THR A 469 18.08 -8.94 -8.78
C THR A 469 19.10 -9.54 -9.75
N GLN A 470 20.16 -8.79 -10.09
CA GLN A 470 21.25 -9.31 -10.93
C GLN A 470 22.11 -10.33 -10.16
N PHE A 471 22.36 -10.08 -8.88
CA PHE A 471 23.07 -11.03 -8.01
C PHE A 471 22.31 -12.35 -7.91
N GLU A 472 21.02 -12.32 -7.58
CA GLU A 472 20.18 -13.53 -7.46
C GLU A 472 20.04 -14.32 -8.77
N LYS A 473 20.14 -13.64 -9.92
CA LYS A 473 20.12 -14.28 -11.24
C LYS A 473 21.49 -14.79 -11.70
N SER A 474 22.57 -14.41 -11.02
CA SER A 474 23.91 -14.87 -11.39
C SER A 474 24.07 -16.35 -11.02
N GLN A 475 24.48 -17.16 -12.00
CA GLN A 475 24.79 -18.57 -11.82
C GLN A 475 26.20 -18.86 -12.35
N PRO A 476 27.18 -19.20 -11.48
CA PRO A 476 27.09 -19.23 -10.01
C PRO A 476 26.92 -17.81 -9.40
N PRO A 477 26.47 -17.70 -8.13
CA PRO A 477 26.36 -16.41 -7.45
C PRO A 477 27.69 -15.66 -7.46
N ASN A 478 27.67 -14.40 -7.89
CA ASN A 478 28.86 -13.55 -7.95
C ASN A 478 28.82 -12.46 -6.87
N PRO A 479 29.56 -12.60 -5.75
CA PRO A 479 29.58 -11.63 -4.65
C PRO A 479 30.04 -10.22 -5.05
N ASP A 480 30.83 -10.07 -6.11
CA ASP A 480 31.31 -8.76 -6.58
C ASP A 480 30.17 -7.84 -7.03
N ILE A 481 29.01 -8.42 -7.37
CA ILE A 481 27.81 -7.66 -7.72
C ILE A 481 27.30 -6.88 -6.50
N LEU A 482 27.38 -7.46 -5.29
CA LEU A 482 26.89 -6.82 -4.06
C LEU A 482 27.68 -5.56 -3.70
N GLN A 483 28.94 -5.44 -4.14
CA GLN A 483 29.76 -4.24 -3.96
C GLN A 483 29.21 -3.01 -4.72
N LYS A 484 28.34 -3.22 -5.72
CA LYS A 484 27.71 -2.14 -6.49
C LYS A 484 26.48 -1.54 -5.80
N VAL A 485 26.06 -2.07 -4.65
CA VAL A 485 24.92 -1.53 -3.90
C VAL A 485 25.23 -0.14 -3.36
N THR A 486 24.42 0.84 -3.75
CA THR A 486 24.61 2.25 -3.36
C THR A 486 23.91 2.61 -2.05
N ASN A 487 22.74 2.03 -1.79
CA ASN A 487 21.95 2.34 -0.60
C ASN A 487 21.12 1.10 -0.20
N PRO A 488 21.50 0.41 0.89
CA PRO A 488 20.79 -0.79 1.31
C PRO A 488 19.52 -0.49 2.11
N VAL A 489 19.24 0.74 2.56
CA VAL A 489 18.21 1.02 3.59
C VAL A 489 16.83 0.40 3.27
N VAL A 490 16.32 0.56 2.05
CA VAL A 490 15.02 -0.02 1.65
C VAL A 490 15.07 -1.53 1.57
N TRP A 491 16.22 -2.08 1.19
CA TRP A 491 16.42 -3.49 0.90
C TRP A 491 17.30 -4.18 1.95
N ARG A 492 17.39 -3.62 3.16
CA ARG A 492 18.39 -4.03 4.15
C ARG A 492 18.26 -5.51 4.47
N ASN A 493 17.06 -5.96 4.79
CA ASN A 493 16.81 -7.38 5.11
C ASN A 493 17.14 -8.31 3.94
N ARG A 494 16.90 -7.89 2.69
CA ARG A 494 17.21 -8.69 1.48
C ARG A 494 18.71 -8.73 1.22
N PHE A 495 19.39 -7.58 1.29
CA PHE A 495 20.84 -7.47 1.14
C PHE A 495 21.56 -8.27 2.23
N ASP A 496 21.17 -8.09 3.49
CA ASP A 496 21.74 -8.79 4.63
C ASP A 496 21.52 -10.30 4.48
N TRP A 497 20.31 -10.75 4.07
CA TRP A 497 20.05 -12.16 3.78
C TRP A 497 21.00 -12.73 2.73
N ASP A 498 21.20 -12.03 1.61
CA ASP A 498 22.08 -12.46 0.53
C ASP A 498 23.55 -12.56 1.00
N VAL A 499 24.03 -11.57 1.74
CA VAL A 499 25.40 -11.53 2.28
C VAL A 499 25.60 -12.64 3.31
N TYR A 500 24.76 -12.70 4.34
CA TYR A 500 24.98 -13.62 5.45
C TYR A 500 24.67 -15.06 5.07
N SER A 501 23.69 -15.33 4.20
CA SER A 501 23.47 -16.70 3.70
C SER A 501 24.64 -17.18 2.84
N THR A 502 25.28 -16.27 2.09
CA THR A 502 26.51 -16.60 1.35
C THR A 502 27.64 -16.95 2.31
N TYR A 503 27.85 -16.17 3.37
CA TYR A 503 28.83 -16.48 4.41
C TYR A 503 28.55 -17.80 5.12
N LEU A 504 27.29 -18.06 5.50
CA LEU A 504 26.89 -19.33 6.10
C LEU A 504 27.24 -20.50 5.18
N ASN A 505 26.86 -20.44 3.90
CA ASN A 505 27.13 -21.51 2.95
C ASN A 505 28.63 -21.76 2.75
N ILE A 506 29.43 -20.69 2.64
CA ILE A 506 30.90 -20.79 2.55
C ILE A 506 31.45 -21.43 3.82
N GLY A 507 31.09 -20.92 5.00
CA GLY A 507 31.59 -21.41 6.29
C GLY A 507 31.21 -22.86 6.57
N LEU A 508 30.00 -23.27 6.22
CA LEU A 508 29.58 -24.68 6.33
C LEU A 508 30.40 -25.57 5.37
N TYR A 509 30.68 -25.11 4.15
CA TYR A 509 31.47 -25.87 3.19
C TYR A 509 32.96 -25.98 3.58
N THR A 510 33.57 -24.85 3.96
CA THR A 510 34.99 -24.77 4.35
C THR A 510 35.23 -25.25 5.78
N GLN A 511 34.16 -25.46 6.56
CA GLN A 511 34.19 -25.79 7.98
C GLN A 511 34.92 -24.74 8.82
N ASP A 512 34.77 -23.47 8.43
CA ASP A 512 35.42 -22.34 9.08
C ASP A 512 34.39 -21.50 9.87
N PRO A 513 34.46 -21.50 11.21
CA PRO A 513 33.56 -20.73 12.06
C PRO A 513 33.57 -19.22 11.79
N GLU A 514 34.66 -18.63 11.29
CA GLU A 514 34.75 -17.19 11.05
C GLU A 514 33.71 -16.72 10.01
N PHE A 515 33.32 -17.58 9.08
CA PHE A 515 32.28 -17.29 8.09
C PHE A 515 30.86 -17.65 8.60
N ILE A 516 30.72 -18.41 9.68
CA ILE A 516 29.41 -18.80 10.23
C ILE A 516 28.93 -17.81 11.29
N THR A 517 29.82 -17.33 12.17
CA THR A 517 29.47 -16.41 13.26
C THR A 517 28.72 -15.15 12.80
N PRO A 518 29.09 -14.48 11.70
CA PRO A 518 28.35 -13.30 11.22
C PRO A 518 26.88 -13.59 10.90
N TYR A 519 26.56 -14.79 10.37
CA TYR A 519 25.18 -15.20 10.14
C TYR A 519 24.43 -15.39 11.46
N ILE A 520 25.07 -16.01 12.45
CA ILE A 520 24.48 -16.22 13.79
C ILE A 520 24.13 -14.87 14.41
N ASP A 521 25.08 -13.94 14.47
CA ASP A 521 24.90 -12.64 15.11
C ASP A 521 23.77 -11.83 14.45
N TRP A 522 23.76 -11.78 13.11
CA TRP A 522 22.70 -11.12 12.37
C TRP A 522 21.34 -11.80 12.56
N SER A 523 21.29 -13.13 12.45
CA SER A 523 20.05 -13.89 12.52
C SER A 523 19.43 -13.82 13.93
N LEU A 524 20.23 -13.71 14.99
CA LEU A 524 19.72 -13.50 16.35
C LEU A 524 19.05 -12.13 16.53
N GLU A 525 19.50 -11.10 15.81
CA GLU A 525 18.85 -9.79 15.84
C GLU A 525 17.55 -9.77 15.02
N ILE A 526 17.55 -10.34 13.81
CA ILE A 526 16.37 -10.29 12.93
C ILE A 526 15.18 -11.10 13.47
N ILE A 527 15.41 -12.25 14.11
CA ILE A 527 14.33 -13.10 14.66
C ILE A 527 13.54 -12.43 15.78
N LYS A 528 14.11 -11.41 16.46
CA LYS A 528 13.40 -10.62 17.47
C LYS A 528 12.26 -9.79 16.88
N HIS A 529 12.29 -9.53 15.59
CA HIS A 529 11.32 -8.68 14.90
C HIS A 529 10.59 -9.40 13.77
N GLN A 530 11.26 -10.34 13.10
CA GLN A 530 10.73 -11.15 12.01
C GLN A 530 11.07 -12.63 12.25
N PRO A 531 10.40 -13.29 13.21
CA PRO A 531 10.61 -14.72 13.45
C PRO A 531 10.10 -15.53 12.25
N ARG A 532 11.01 -16.22 11.55
CA ARG A 532 10.71 -17.05 10.37
C ARG A 532 11.24 -18.47 10.57
N PRO A 533 10.48 -19.52 10.22
CA PRO A 533 10.94 -20.90 10.35
C PRO A 533 12.32 -21.14 9.71
N THR A 534 12.56 -20.55 8.53
CA THR A 534 13.83 -20.67 7.81
C THR A 534 15.02 -20.10 8.57
N PHE A 535 14.84 -18.98 9.31
CA PHE A 535 15.90 -18.41 10.13
C PHE A 535 16.27 -19.33 11.29
N TYR A 536 15.27 -19.92 11.94
CA TYR A 536 15.49 -20.91 13.00
C TYR A 536 16.19 -22.17 12.48
N SER A 537 15.73 -22.72 11.34
CA SER A 537 16.39 -23.89 10.74
C SER A 537 17.86 -23.62 10.41
N ASN A 538 18.16 -22.46 9.80
CA ASN A 538 19.52 -22.08 9.47
C ASN A 538 20.37 -21.79 10.72
N LEU A 539 19.80 -21.23 11.78
CA LEU A 539 20.50 -21.03 13.07
C LEU A 539 20.88 -22.37 13.72
N VAL A 540 20.00 -23.37 13.69
CA VAL A 540 20.31 -24.73 14.15
C VAL A 540 21.51 -25.28 13.39
N ILE A 541 21.50 -25.18 12.06
CA ILE A 541 22.60 -25.64 11.19
C ILE A 541 23.88 -24.84 11.48
N ALA A 542 23.79 -23.52 11.65
CA ALA A 542 24.93 -22.66 11.92
C ALA A 542 25.62 -23.02 13.25
N TYR A 543 24.85 -23.21 14.32
CA TYR A 543 25.39 -23.63 15.62
C TYR A 543 26.05 -25.01 15.57
N GLN A 544 25.43 -25.98 14.88
CA GLN A 544 26.05 -27.28 14.64
C GLN A 544 27.33 -27.17 13.79
N GLY A 545 27.35 -26.24 12.84
CA GLY A 545 28.51 -25.93 11.99
C GLY A 545 29.74 -25.45 12.77
N ILE A 546 29.52 -24.71 13.86
CA ILE A 546 30.60 -24.28 14.77
C ILE A 546 30.84 -25.25 15.95
N GLY A 547 30.09 -26.36 16.01
CA GLY A 547 30.21 -27.38 17.07
C GLY A 547 29.52 -27.05 18.39
N ASP A 548 28.60 -26.07 18.43
CA ASP A 548 27.81 -25.73 19.62
C ASP A 548 26.42 -26.40 19.56
N ASP A 549 26.41 -27.72 19.80
CA ASP A 549 25.18 -28.52 19.78
C ASP A 549 24.20 -28.10 20.89
N SER A 550 24.70 -27.53 22.00
CA SER A 550 23.86 -27.07 23.10
C SER A 550 22.98 -25.90 22.68
N ARG A 551 23.56 -24.87 22.03
CA ARG A 551 22.77 -23.75 21.50
C ARG A 551 21.90 -24.19 20.33
N ALA A 552 22.36 -25.11 19.48
CA ALA A 552 21.54 -25.65 18.41
C ALA A 552 20.24 -26.27 18.95
N GLU A 553 20.31 -27.04 20.04
CA GLU A 553 19.12 -27.63 20.66
C GLU A 553 18.22 -26.58 21.33
N GLN A 554 18.78 -25.52 21.91
CA GLN A 554 18.01 -24.40 22.46
C GLN A 554 17.19 -23.70 21.36
N ILE A 555 17.82 -23.36 20.23
CA ILE A 555 17.13 -22.76 19.08
C ILE A 555 16.07 -23.71 18.52
N ARG A 556 16.36 -25.01 18.43
CA ARG A 556 15.40 -26.02 17.98
C ARG A 556 14.17 -26.08 18.89
N SER A 557 14.38 -26.05 20.20
CA SER A 557 13.30 -26.02 21.20
C SER A 557 12.45 -24.76 21.09
N GLU A 558 13.08 -23.60 20.91
CA GLU A 558 12.37 -22.33 20.69
C GLU A 558 11.56 -22.34 19.39
N ALA A 559 12.13 -22.89 18.31
CA ALA A 559 11.44 -23.04 17.03
C ALA A 559 10.20 -23.93 17.14
N GLN A 560 10.29 -25.07 17.84
CA GLN A 560 9.16 -25.95 18.10
C GLN A 560 8.07 -25.29 18.95
N PHE A 561 8.48 -24.46 19.92
CA PHE A 561 7.53 -23.67 20.72
C PHE A 561 6.76 -22.67 19.85
N LEU A 562 7.46 -21.92 18.98
CA LEU A 562 6.87 -20.87 18.16
C LEU A 562 6.09 -21.39 16.95
N PHE A 563 6.51 -22.52 16.37
CA PHE A 563 5.95 -23.09 15.15
C PHE A 563 5.59 -24.58 15.36
N PRO A 564 4.56 -24.87 16.16
CA PRO A 564 4.19 -26.25 16.53
C PRO A 564 3.78 -27.13 15.33
N ASP A 565 3.37 -26.53 14.22
CA ASP A 565 2.98 -27.24 12.99
C ASP A 565 4.17 -27.61 12.08
N ILE A 566 5.39 -27.19 12.42
CA ILE A 566 6.59 -27.41 11.60
C ILE A 566 7.54 -28.34 12.36
N ASP A 567 7.95 -29.43 11.70
CA ASP A 567 8.92 -30.36 12.26
C ASP A 567 10.36 -29.87 12.06
N PHE A 568 11.03 -29.51 13.17
CA PHE A 568 12.44 -29.13 13.20
C PHE A 568 13.38 -30.30 13.58
N SER A 569 12.87 -31.50 13.86
CA SER A 569 13.68 -32.63 14.30
C SER A 569 14.63 -33.13 13.20
N ALA A 570 14.20 -33.03 11.94
CA ALA A 570 14.98 -33.40 10.77
C ALA A 570 16.06 -32.35 10.39
N VAL A 571 16.07 -31.16 11.02
CA VAL A 571 17.04 -30.11 10.72
C VAL A 571 18.37 -30.45 11.37
N GLN A 572 19.31 -30.94 10.56
CA GLN A 572 20.66 -31.28 10.97
C GLN A 572 21.69 -30.84 9.93
N TYR A 573 22.83 -30.33 10.40
CA TYR A 573 23.98 -30.05 9.56
C TYR A 573 24.64 -31.35 9.10
N ILE A 574 24.70 -31.55 7.78
CA ILE A 574 25.41 -32.67 7.16
C ILE A 574 26.77 -32.15 6.68
N ARG A 575 27.86 -32.67 7.26
CA ARG A 575 29.21 -32.26 6.86
C ARG A 575 29.48 -32.63 5.39
N PRO A 576 30.20 -31.80 4.62
CA PRO A 576 30.55 -32.11 3.23
C PRO A 576 31.25 -33.46 3.05
N SER A 577 32.12 -33.84 4.00
CA SER A 577 32.81 -35.14 4.00
C SER A 577 31.85 -36.34 4.13
N SER A 578 30.76 -36.19 4.89
CA SER A 578 29.73 -37.23 5.06
C SER A 578 28.76 -37.34 3.87
N ALA A 579 28.50 -36.22 3.17
CA ALA A 579 27.66 -36.21 1.97
C ALA A 579 28.31 -36.97 0.78
N ALA A 580 29.62 -36.88 0.65
CA ALA A 580 30.39 -37.67 -0.33
C ALA A 580 30.31 -39.17 -0.01
N SER A 581 30.44 -39.57 1.26
CA SER A 581 30.33 -40.99 1.67
C SER A 581 28.92 -41.56 1.53
N SER A 582 27.86 -40.78 1.76
CA SER A 582 26.47 -41.24 1.56
C SER A 582 26.12 -41.39 0.07
N SER A 583 26.65 -40.52 -0.79
CA SER A 583 26.49 -40.66 -2.25
C SER A 583 27.26 -41.86 -2.83
N MET A 584 28.44 -42.19 -2.26
CA MET A 584 29.22 -43.38 -2.61
C MET A 584 28.60 -44.68 -2.07
N GLN A 585 27.94 -44.67 -0.91
CA GLN A 585 27.22 -45.84 -0.40
C GLN A 585 25.94 -46.13 -1.20
N ALA A 586 25.21 -45.12 -1.67
CA ALA A 586 24.02 -45.31 -2.51
C ALA A 586 24.36 -45.86 -3.91
N THR A 587 25.55 -45.57 -4.45
CA THR A 587 26.04 -46.12 -5.73
C THR A 587 26.75 -47.47 -5.59
N ALA A 588 27.08 -47.90 -4.36
CA ALA A 588 27.65 -49.23 -4.09
C ALA A 588 26.59 -50.30 -3.77
N THR A 589 25.30 -49.92 -3.75
CA THR A 589 24.16 -50.83 -3.53
C THR A 589 23.18 -50.87 -4.72
N GLU A 590 23.64 -50.55 -5.93
CA GLU A 590 22.97 -50.96 -7.19
C GLU A 590 23.72 -52.11 -7.86
#